data_AF-A0A4E0RYH1-F1
#
_entry.id   AF-A0A4E0RYH1-F1
#
_cell.length_a   1.000
_cell.length_b   1.000
_cell.length_c   1.000
_cell.angle_alpha   90.00
_cell.angle_beta   90.00
_cell.angle_gamma   90.00
#
_symmetry.space_group_name_H-M   'P 1'
#
loop_
_entity.id
_entity.type
_entity.pdbx_description
1 polymer ?
#
loop_
_entity_poly.entity_id
_entity_poly.type
_entity_poly.pdbx_seq_one_letter_code
_entity_poly.pdbx_strand_id
1 'polypeptide(L)'
;MELKFVNPPRLYSSYDDHAKWAATISKSSVNEPENMWTCLGDINRMFSQYHRGGGTMCIKNAVIWEAFSGLVSSTESCNSSRRRT
;
A
#
# COMPACT_ATOMS: atom_id res chain seq x y z
N MET A 1 13.19 5.61 24.80
CA MET A 1 13.55 5.23 23.40
C MET A 1 13.08 6.35 22.52
N GLU A 2 14.00 7.17 22.02
CA GLU A 2 13.68 8.26 21.11
C GLU A 2 13.84 7.72 19.69
N LEU A 3 12.76 7.72 18.91
CA LEU A 3 12.81 7.32 17.51
C LEU A 3 13.56 8.42 16.75
N LYS A 4 14.83 8.17 16.45
CA LYS A 4 15.62 9.04 15.59
C LYS A 4 15.22 8.79 14.14
N PHE A 5 14.23 9.55 13.66
CA PHE A 5 13.92 9.61 12.24
C PHE A 5 14.96 10.50 11.56
N VAL A 6 16.05 9.88 11.09
CA VAL A 6 16.98 10.53 10.16
C VAL A 6 16.20 10.77 8.87
N ASN A 7 16.24 11.98 8.30
CA ASN A 7 15.55 12.31 7.04
C ASN A 7 15.87 11.25 5.97
N PRO A 8 14.96 10.29 5.72
CA PRO A 8 15.28 9.21 4.80
C PRO A 8 15.18 9.74 3.37
N PRO A 9 15.89 9.11 2.41
CA PRO A 9 15.67 9.39 1.00
C PRO A 9 14.17 9.28 0.69
N ARG A 10 13.59 10.34 0.10
CA ARG A 10 12.15 10.31 -0.28
C ARG A 10 11.85 9.31 -1.39
N LEU A 11 12.88 8.82 -2.06
CA LEU A 11 12.81 7.82 -3.13
C LEU A 11 13.72 6.66 -2.77
N TYR A 12 13.15 5.46 -2.72
CA TYR A 12 13.85 4.21 -2.47
C TYR A 12 13.17 3.08 -3.25
N SER A 13 13.88 1.97 -3.43
CA SER A 13 13.35 0.82 -4.13
C SER A 13 12.25 0.15 -3.32
N SER A 14 11.19 -0.32 -3.95
CA SER A 14 10.17 -1.13 -3.26
C SER A 14 10.73 -2.43 -2.67
N TYR A 15 11.89 -2.88 -3.14
CA TYR A 15 12.62 -4.03 -2.60
C TYR A 15 13.35 -3.73 -1.28
N ASP A 16 13.56 -2.46 -0.94
CA ASP A 16 14.17 -2.02 0.33
C ASP A 16 13.12 -1.81 1.44
N ASP A 17 11.83 -2.01 1.13
CA ASP A 17 10.72 -1.94 2.08
C ASP A 17 10.21 -3.33 2.44
N HIS A 18 9.74 -3.50 3.68
CA HIS A 18 9.10 -4.76 4.07
C HIS A 18 7.80 -5.04 3.29
N ALA A 19 7.20 -4.01 2.69
CA ALA A 19 6.08 -4.07 1.75
C ALA A 19 4.80 -4.69 2.35
N LYS A 20 4.60 -4.51 3.67
CA LYS A 20 3.46 -5.04 4.43
C LYS A 20 2.36 -4.00 4.68
N TRP A 21 2.02 -3.29 3.63
CA TRP A 21 0.96 -2.29 3.65
C TRP A 21 0.31 -2.18 2.27
N ALA A 22 -0.91 -1.65 2.23
CA ALA A 22 -1.62 -1.37 1.00
C ALA A 22 -2.44 -0.09 1.16
N ALA A 23 -2.56 0.69 0.08
CA ALA A 23 -3.49 1.80 -0.02
C ALA A 23 -4.39 1.60 -1.23
N THR A 24 -5.61 2.08 -1.12
CA THR A 24 -6.56 2.14 -2.25
C THR A 24 -6.06 3.13 -3.29
N ILE A 25 -6.29 2.84 -4.57
CA ILE A 25 -5.95 3.75 -5.68
C ILE A 25 -7.12 4.71 -5.89
N SER A 26 -6.85 6.02 -5.97
CA SER A 26 -7.87 7.00 -6.36
C SER A 26 -8.31 6.73 -7.80
N LYS A 27 -9.56 6.31 -7.99
CA LYS A 27 -10.14 6.21 -9.33
C LYS A 27 -10.66 7.58 -9.73
N SER A 28 -10.18 8.15 -10.83
CA SER A 28 -10.66 9.42 -11.39
C SER A 28 -12.12 9.39 -11.91
N SER A 29 -12.86 8.32 -11.63
CA SER A 29 -14.25 8.16 -12.04
C SER A 29 -15.18 8.73 -10.97
N VAL A 30 -15.46 10.02 -11.09
CA VAL A 30 -16.69 10.72 -10.70
C VAL A 30 -17.27 10.32 -9.32
N ASN A 31 -17.02 11.20 -8.34
CA ASN A 31 -17.84 11.40 -7.13
C ASN A 31 -17.70 10.43 -5.94
N GLU A 32 -16.55 9.79 -5.68
CA GLU A 32 -16.40 9.10 -4.39
C GLU A 32 -15.05 9.34 -3.69
N PRO A 33 -14.96 10.30 -2.74
CA PRO A 33 -13.89 10.37 -1.75
C PRO A 33 -13.91 9.17 -0.76
N GLU A 34 -14.76 8.17 -0.97
CA GLU A 34 -15.03 7.11 -0.02
C GLU A 34 -13.99 5.98 0.04
N ASN A 35 -13.03 5.92 -0.88
CA ASN A 35 -12.04 4.85 -0.94
C ASN A 35 -10.64 5.35 -0.59
N MET A 36 -10.48 5.89 0.63
CA MET A 36 -9.21 6.32 1.22
C MET A 36 -8.81 5.40 2.38
N TRP A 37 -8.64 4.13 2.05
CA TRP A 37 -8.20 3.10 2.99
C TRP A 37 -6.70 2.89 2.91
N THR A 38 -6.06 2.82 4.08
CA THR A 38 -4.70 2.31 4.27
C THR A 38 -4.76 1.09 5.17
N CYS A 39 -4.12 0.00 4.75
CA CYS A 39 -4.03 -1.24 5.52
C CYS A 39 -2.56 -1.54 5.85
N LEU A 40 -2.31 -1.99 7.07
CA LEU A 40 -1.00 -2.37 7.63
C LEU A 40 -1.12 -3.78 8.17
N GLY A 41 -0.16 -4.67 7.91
CA GLY A 41 -0.34 -6.07 8.32
C GLY A 41 0.89 -6.96 8.29
N ASP A 42 0.63 -8.26 8.28
CA ASP A 42 1.64 -9.29 8.45
C ASP A 42 2.25 -9.78 7.12
N ILE A 43 1.47 -9.66 6.05
CA ILE A 43 1.74 -10.25 4.73
C ILE A 43 2.20 -9.17 3.76
N ASN A 44 3.28 -9.44 3.02
CA ASN A 44 3.77 -8.56 1.97
C ASN A 44 3.29 -9.01 0.57
N ARG A 45 3.75 -8.31 -0.47
CA ARG A 45 3.32 -8.50 -1.87
C ARG A 45 4.00 -9.68 -2.60
N MET A 46 4.75 -10.55 -1.92
CA MET A 46 5.48 -11.66 -2.55
C MET A 46 4.61 -12.92 -2.69
N PHE A 47 4.72 -13.61 -3.83
CA PHE A 47 4.03 -14.89 -4.07
C PHE A 47 4.32 -15.95 -2.99
N SER A 48 5.54 -15.96 -2.43
CA SER A 48 5.93 -16.89 -1.37
C SER A 48 5.15 -16.70 -0.06
N GLN A 49 4.48 -15.57 0.14
CA GLN A 49 3.64 -15.33 1.33
C GLN A 49 2.19 -15.79 1.16
N TYR A 50 1.77 -16.27 -0.02
CA TYR A 50 0.36 -16.55 -0.32
C TYR A 50 -0.28 -17.61 0.61
N HIS A 51 0.52 -18.56 1.10
CA HIS A 51 0.06 -19.62 2.00
C HIS A 51 0.44 -19.36 3.47
N ARG A 52 0.90 -18.15 3.80
CA ARG A 52 1.24 -17.76 5.16
C ARG A 52 0.01 -17.16 5.84
N GLY A 53 -0.29 -17.62 7.05
CA GLY A 53 -1.30 -16.99 7.90
C GLY A 53 -0.88 -15.58 8.32
N GLY A 54 -1.85 -14.68 8.46
CA GLY A 54 -1.62 -13.31 8.91
C GLY A 54 -2.89 -12.47 8.85
N GLY A 55 -2.86 -11.31 9.49
CA GLY A 55 -3.92 -10.33 9.49
C GLY A 55 -3.49 -9.00 8.87
N THR A 56 -4.48 -8.12 8.69
CA THR A 56 -4.27 -6.72 8.36
C THR A 56 -5.28 -5.86 9.10
N MET A 57 -4.86 -4.68 9.53
CA MET A 57 -5.71 -3.65 10.08
C MET A 57 -5.85 -2.55 9.04
N CYS A 58 -7.09 -2.17 8.73
CA CYS A 58 -7.40 -1.12 7.77
C CYS A 58 -8.01 0.09 8.46
N ILE A 59 -7.59 1.28 8.05
CA ILE A 59 -8.03 2.57 8.57
C ILE A 59 -8.53 3.40 7.39
N LYS A 60 -9.76 3.93 7.51
CA LYS A 60 -10.33 4.90 6.57
C LYS A 60 -10.08 6.31 7.09
N ASN A 61 -8.98 6.92 6.65
CA ASN A 61 -8.59 8.26 7.06
C ASN A 61 -7.82 8.94 5.93
N ALA A 62 -8.31 10.10 5.48
CA ALA A 62 -7.76 10.81 4.33
C ALA A 62 -6.30 11.22 4.53
N VAL A 63 -5.94 11.72 5.72
CA VAL A 63 -4.58 12.20 6.02
C VAL A 63 -3.58 11.04 5.99
N ILE A 64 -3.94 9.91 6.59
CA ILE A 64 -3.10 8.70 6.57
C ILE A 64 -3.00 8.16 5.14
N TRP A 65 -4.11 8.11 4.42
CA TRP A 65 -4.12 7.66 3.03
C TRP A 65 -3.24 8.54 2.14
N GLU A 66 -3.30 9.87 2.26
CA GLU A 66 -2.47 10.79 1.48
C GLU A 66 -0.99 10.60 1.78
N ALA A 67 -0.64 10.43 3.06
CA ALA A 67 0.74 10.17 3.48
C ALA A 67 1.31 8.87 2.88
N PHE A 68 0.51 7.79 2.82
CA PHE A 68 0.96 6.50 2.29
C PHE A 68 0.88 6.41 0.76
N SER A 69 -0.22 6.85 0.16
CA SER A 69 -0.40 6.84 -1.30
C SER A 69 0.61 7.75 -2.00
N GLY A 70 0.99 8.87 -1.38
CA GLY A 70 2.04 9.76 -1.85
C GLY A 70 3.46 9.16 -1.87
N LEU A 71 3.69 8.01 -1.21
CA LEU A 71 4.97 7.28 -1.29
C LEU A 71 5.11 6.48 -2.59
N VAL A 72 4.01 6.23 -3.31
CA VAL A 72 4.01 5.39 -4.51
C VAL A 72 4.47 6.21 -5.72
N SER A 73 5.70 6.00 -6.16
CA SER A 73 6.23 6.68 -7.35
C SER A 73 5.71 6.11 -8.68
N SER A 74 5.38 4.81 -8.72
CA SER A 74 4.86 4.13 -9.91
C SER A 74 4.13 2.83 -9.52
N THR A 75 3.30 2.32 -10.43
CA THR A 75 2.53 1.07 -10.23
C THR A 75 2.68 0.16 -11.44
N GLU A 76 2.60 -1.16 -11.23
CA GLU A 76 2.46 -2.12 -12.31
C GLU A 76 0.98 -2.21 -12.76
N SER A 77 0.74 -2.22 -14.06
CA SER A 77 -0.61 -2.36 -14.60
C SER A 77 -1.11 -3.80 -14.39
N CYS A 78 -2.28 -3.94 -13.77
CA CYS A 78 -2.98 -5.22 -13.73
C CYS A 78 -3.41 -5.61 -15.14
N ASN A 79 -2.99 -6.80 -15.61
CA ASN A 79 -3.46 -7.33 -16.89
C ASN A 79 -4.93 -7.77 -16.76
N SER A 80 -5.86 -7.00 -17.32
CA SER A 80 -7.31 -7.25 -17.28
C SER A 80 -7.74 -8.54 -17.98
N SER A 81 -6.87 -9.14 -18.81
CA SER A 81 -7.13 -10.44 -19.45
C SER A 81 -6.93 -11.65 -18.54
N ARG A 82 -6.35 -11.49 -17.34
CA ARG A 82 -6.24 -12.54 -16.32
C ARG A 82 -7.31 -12.40 -15.24
N ARG A 83 -8.59 -12.38 -15.62
CA ARG A 83 -9.65 -12.75 -14.68
C ARG A 83 -9.60 -14.27 -14.53
N ARG A 84 -8.91 -14.75 -13.49
CA ARG A 84 -9.08 -16.13 -13.04
C ARG A 84 -10.53 -16.27 -12.56
N THR A 85 -11.32 -17.01 -13.33
CA THR A 85 -12.57 -17.65 -12.90
C THR A 85 -12.34 -18.50 -11.67
#